data_AF-A0A090QKY1-F1
#
_entry.id   AF-A0A090QKY1-F1
#
_cell.length_a   1.000
_cell.length_b   1.000
_cell.length_c   1.000
_cell.angle_alpha   90.00
_cell.angle_beta   90.00
_cell.angle_gamma   90.00
#
_symmetry.space_group_name_H-M   'P 1'
#
loop_
_entity.id
_entity.type
_entity.pdbx_description
1 polymer ?
#
loop_
_entity_poly.entity_id
_entity_poly.type
_entity_poly.pdbx_seq_one_letter_code
_entity_poly.pdbx_strand_id
1 'polypeptide(L)'
;MKIWVDADACPNVIKDILFRVADRVAVQVTLVANQYIRVPPSPHIRSIQVEAGFDVADNYIVQQAEPGDLVITADIPLADELITKGHMP
;
A
#
# COMPACT_ATOMS: atom_id res chain seq x y z
N MET A 1 4.98 11.14 -4.64
CA MET A 1 5.66 9.98 -4.04
C MET A 1 5.14 9.70 -2.65
N LYS A 2 4.09 8.90 -2.63
CA LYS A 2 3.58 8.13 -1.49
C LYS A 2 3.90 6.66 -1.74
N ILE A 3 3.87 5.86 -0.69
CA ILE A 3 3.99 4.40 -0.79
C ILE A 3 2.62 3.81 -0.46
N TRP A 4 2.09 3.04 -1.40
CA TRP A 4 0.89 2.23 -1.24
C TRP A 4 1.28 0.79 -0.98
N VAL A 5 0.61 0.12 -0.06
CA VAL A 5 0.88 -1.28 0.28
C VAL A 5 -0.43 -2.05 0.20
N ASP A 6 -0.49 -3.02 -0.70
CA ASP A 6 -1.47 -4.10 -0.58
C ASP A 6 -1.09 -4.92 0.65
N ALA A 7 -1.90 -4.79 1.69
CA ALA A 7 -1.59 -5.31 3.01
C ALA A 7 -2.34 -6.61 3.35
N ASP A 8 -3.19 -7.10 2.44
CA ASP A 8 -3.91 -8.37 2.61
C ASP A 8 -2.95 -9.57 2.52
N ALA A 9 -1.98 -9.52 1.60
CA ALA A 9 -0.95 -10.55 1.44
C ALA A 9 0.45 -10.15 1.97
N CYS A 10 0.65 -8.89 2.37
CA CYS A 10 1.97 -8.41 2.78
C CYS A 10 2.45 -9.04 4.10
N PRO A 11 3.65 -9.68 4.14
CA PRO A 11 4.20 -10.25 5.37
C PRO A 11 4.42 -9.19 6.46
N ASN A 12 4.16 -9.53 7.72
CA ASN A 12 4.32 -8.60 8.85
C ASN A 12 5.73 -8.01 8.95
N VAL A 13 6.76 -8.80 8.63
CA VAL A 13 8.16 -8.34 8.63
C VAL A 13 8.38 -7.18 7.63
N ILE A 14 7.69 -7.21 6.49
CA ILE A 14 7.76 -6.14 5.50
C ILE A 14 7.04 -4.89 6.04
N LYS A 15 5.87 -5.05 6.64
CA LYS A 15 5.14 -3.94 7.30
C LYS A 15 6.02 -3.26 8.36
N ASP A 16 6.71 -4.03 9.20
CA ASP A 16 7.61 -3.51 10.24
C ASP A 16 8.84 -2.77 9.68
N ILE A 17 9.35 -3.20 8.52
CA ILE A 17 10.40 -2.46 7.81
C ILE A 17 9.83 -1.14 7.29
N LEU A 18 8.66 -1.16 6.66
CA LEU A 18 8.02 0.01 6.08
C LEU A 18 7.68 1.06 7.15
N PHE A 19 7.19 0.64 8.31
CA PHE A 19 6.92 1.56 9.42
C PHE A 19 8.20 2.30 9.87
N ARG A 20 9.31 1.57 10.03
CA ARG A 20 10.60 2.18 10.42
C ARG A 20 11.14 3.11 9.34
N VAL A 21 10.98 2.76 8.07
CA VAL A 21 11.44 3.59 6.96
C VAL A 21 10.57 4.84 6.83
N ALA A 22 9.24 4.71 6.93
CA ALA A 22 8.28 5.81 6.85
C ALA A 22 8.68 6.98 7.76
N ASP A 23 8.96 6.68 9.03
CA ASP A 23 9.38 7.69 10.00
C ASP A 23 10.80 8.20 9.75
N ARG A 24 11.73 7.31 9.39
CA ARG A 24 13.13 7.68 9.17
C ARG A 24 13.31 8.66 8.01
N VAL A 25 12.57 8.49 6.93
CA VAL A 25 12.69 9.33 5.72
C VAL A 25 11.50 10.24 5.47
N ALA A 26 10.57 10.31 6.44
CA ALA A 26 9.36 11.14 6.39
C ALA A 26 8.47 10.90 5.16
N VAL A 27 8.42 9.66 4.65
CA VAL A 27 7.58 9.29 3.49
C VAL A 27 6.23 8.76 3.95
N GLN A 28 5.16 9.19 3.28
CA GLN A 28 3.81 8.71 3.57
C GLN A 28 3.65 7.26 3.10
N VAL A 29 3.34 6.35 4.03
CA VAL A 29 3.00 4.95 3.77
C VAL A 29 1.54 4.72 4.12
N THR A 30 0.77 4.22 3.16
CA THR A 30 -0.63 3.87 3.33
C THR A 30 -0.83 2.38 3.06
N LEU A 31 -1.30 1.66 4.08
CA LEU A 31 -1.63 0.25 4.00
C LEU A 31 -3.12 0.13 3.66
N VAL A 32 -3.44 -0.70 2.66
CA VAL A 32 -4.81 -0.96 2.23
C VAL A 32 -5.10 -2.45 2.42
N ALA A 33 -6.19 -2.77 3.12
CA ALA A 33 -6.58 -4.16 3.38
C ALA A 33 -8.08 -4.29 3.63
N ASN A 34 -8.62 -5.47 3.38
CA ASN A 34 -10.01 -5.81 3.67
C ASN A 34 -10.28 -6.10 5.17
N GLN A 35 -9.22 -6.06 5.98
CA GLN A 35 -9.26 -6.30 7.41
C GLN A 35 -8.55 -5.19 8.17
N TYR A 36 -8.88 -5.07 9.45
CA TYR A 36 -8.22 -4.10 10.32
C TYR A 36 -6.72 -4.41 10.46
N ILE A 37 -5.88 -3.40 10.22
CA ILE A 37 -4.44 -3.47 10.41
C ILE A 37 -4.04 -2.53 11.54
N ARG A 38 -3.37 -3.11 12.55
CA ARG A 38 -2.74 -2.31 13.59
C ARG A 38 -1.47 -1.67 13.05
N VAL A 39 -1.39 -0.35 13.15
CA VAL A 39 -0.20 0.44 12.79
C VAL A 39 0.32 1.23 14.00
N PRO A 40 1.63 1.51 14.08
CA PRO A 40 2.16 2.37 15.13
C PRO A 40 1.68 3.82 14.99
N PRO A 41 1.63 4.60 16.09
CA PRO A 41 1.29 6.01 16.01
C PRO A 41 2.39 6.79 15.27
N SER A 42 2.07 7.31 14.10
CA SER A 42 2.99 8.10 13.27
C SER A 42 2.21 9.05 12.34
N PRO A 43 2.71 10.26 12.06
CA PRO A 43 2.13 11.14 11.04
C PRO A 43 2.41 10.67 9.59
N HIS A 44 3.28 9.67 9.42
CA HIS A 44 3.71 9.13 8.13
C HIS A 44 3.05 7.81 7.77
N ILE A 45 2.32 7.18 8.70
CA ILE A 45 1.74 5.85 8.50
C ILE A 45 0.22 5.94 8.61
N ARG A 46 -0.48 5.40 7.61
CA ARG A 46 -1.94 5.28 7.59
C ARG A 46 -2.36 3.85 7.27
N SER A 47 -3.51 3.46 7.80
CA SER A 47 -4.19 2.21 7.46
C SER A 47 -5.58 2.57 6.94
N ILE A 48 -5.93 2.06 5.77
CA ILE A 48 -7.24 2.16 5.17
C ILE A 48 -7.83 0.77 5.13
N GLN A 49 -8.91 0.57 5.86
CA GLN A 49 -9.69 -0.66 5.79
C GLN A 49 -10.77 -0.47 4.71
N VAL A 50 -10.73 -1.31 3.68
CA VAL A 50 -11.75 -1.39 2.65
C VAL A 50 -12.79 -2.48 2.99
N GLU A 51 -13.87 -2.53 2.24
CA GLU A 51 -14.87 -3.60 2.38
C GLU A 51 -14.26 -4.97 2.04
N ALA A 52 -14.83 -6.02 2.63
CA ALA A 52 -14.47 -7.38 2.28
C ALA A 52 -14.93 -7.71 0.86
N GLY A 53 -14.02 -8.25 0.05
CA GLY A 53 -14.32 -8.65 -1.32
C GLY A 53 -13.03 -8.96 -2.08
N PHE A 54 -13.20 -9.64 -3.22
CA PHE A 54 -12.09 -9.92 -4.13
C PHE A 54 -11.66 -8.61 -4.81
N ASP A 55 -10.34 -8.40 -4.92
CA ASP A 55 -9.69 -7.24 -5.55
C ASP A 55 -10.11 -5.85 -5.03
N VAL A 56 -10.78 -5.73 -3.89
CA VAL A 56 -11.27 -4.43 -3.40
C VAL A 56 -10.09 -3.52 -3.00
N ALA A 57 -9.08 -4.09 -2.33
CA ALA A 57 -7.86 -3.35 -1.96
C ALA A 57 -7.08 -2.93 -3.21
N ASP A 58 -6.93 -3.82 -4.17
CA ASP A 58 -6.24 -3.60 -5.43
C ASP A 58 -6.88 -2.48 -6.23
N ASN A 59 -8.20 -2.55 -6.44
CA ASN A 59 -8.98 -1.51 -7.09
C ASN A 59 -8.84 -0.16 -6.40
N TYR A 60 -8.84 -0.14 -5.06
CA TYR A 60 -8.62 1.08 -4.30
C TYR A 60 -7.23 1.67 -4.55
N ILE A 61 -6.18 0.85 -4.49
CA ILE A 61 -4.81 1.30 -4.75
C ILE A 61 -4.70 1.86 -6.17
N VAL A 62 -5.21 1.15 -7.18
CA VAL A 62 -5.16 1.57 -8.59
C VAL A 62 -5.89 2.90 -8.81
N GLN A 63 -7.00 3.14 -8.12
CA GLN A 63 -7.76 4.39 -8.23
C GLN A 63 -7.08 5.57 -7.53
N GLN A 64 -6.31 5.33 -6.47
CA GLN A 64 -5.69 6.39 -5.65
C GLN A 64 -4.22 6.65 -6.00
N ALA A 65 -3.52 5.68 -6.57
CA ALA A 65 -2.14 5.84 -6.98
C ALA A 65 -2.05 6.89 -8.09
N GLU A 66 -1.00 7.71 -8.03
CA GLU A 66 -0.68 8.70 -9.06
C GLU A 66 0.72 8.41 -9.64
N PRO A 67 1.03 8.90 -10.85
CA PRO A 67 2.39 8.78 -11.39
C PRO A 67 3.45 9.32 -10.42
N GLY A 68 4.48 8.51 -10.15
CA GLY A 68 5.54 8.81 -9.18
C GLY A 68 5.24 8.41 -7.73
N ASP A 69 4.14 7.71 -7.48
CA ASP A 69 3.96 6.90 -6.27
C ASP A 69 4.59 5.51 -6.46
N LEU A 70 4.91 4.86 -5.33
CA LEU A 70 5.43 3.49 -5.27
C LEU A 70 4.32 2.57 -4.75
N VAL A 71 4.11 1.43 -5.39
CA VAL A 71 3.19 0.40 -4.89
C VAL A 71 3.95 -0.85 -4.51
N ILE A 72 3.68 -1.36 -3.31
CA ILE A 72 4.22 -2.61 -2.80
C ILE A 72 3.08 -3.63 -2.80
N THR A 73 3.21 -4.63 -3.67
CA THR A 73 2.27 -5.75 -3.76
C THR A 73 3.02 -7.04 -4.12
N ALA A 74 2.48 -8.18 -3.72
CA ALA A 74 2.90 -9.50 -4.20
C ALA A 74 1.99 -10.02 -5.34
N ASP A 75 0.91 -9.29 -5.63
CA ASP A 75 -0.04 -9.60 -6.69
C ASP A 75 0.49 -9.10 -8.04
N ILE A 76 0.84 -10.05 -8.91
CA ILE A 76 1.39 -9.78 -10.24
C ILE A 76 0.34 -9.09 -11.14
N PRO A 77 -0.92 -9.57 -11.21
CA PRO A 77 -1.99 -8.84 -11.89
C PRO A 77 -2.13 -7.37 -11.48
N LEU A 78 -2.13 -7.05 -10.18
CA LEU A 78 -2.17 -5.65 -9.71
C LEU A 78 -0.95 -4.84 -10.22
N ALA A 79 0.25 -5.43 -10.13
CA ALA A 79 1.46 -4.76 -10.60
C ALA A 79 1.41 -4.46 -12.11
N ASP A 80 0.92 -5.39 -12.93
CA ASP A 80 0.74 -5.20 -14.37
C ASP A 80 -0.26 -4.09 -14.69
N GLU A 81 -1.37 -4.02 -13.96
CA GLU A 81 -2.39 -2.99 -14.14
C GLU A 81 -1.83 -1.58 -13.84
N LEU A 82 -1.06 -1.45 -12.77
CA LEU A 82 -0.42 -0.19 -12.37
C LEU A 82 0.58 0.28 -13.44
N ILE A 83 1.44 -0.62 -13.92
CA ILE A 83 2.40 -0.31 -14.99
C ILE A 83 1.65 0.13 -16.26
N THR A 84 0.59 -0.61 -16.63
CA THR A 84 -0.22 -0.31 -17.82
C THR A 84 -0.90 1.06 -17.73
N LYS A 85 -1.29 1.49 -16.53
CA LYS A 85 -1.87 2.82 -16.27
C LYS A 85 -0.83 3.95 -16.17
N GLY A 86 0.46 3.64 -16.28
CA GLY A 86 1.55 4.61 -16.27
C GLY A 86 2.10 4.90 -14.87
N HIS A 87 1.77 4.07 -13.89
CA HIS A 87 2.37 4.12 -12.56
C HIS A 87 3.72 3.40 -12.58
N MET A 88 4.71 3.89 -11.83
CA MET A 88 6.00 3.20 -11.74
C MET A 88 5.86 2.02 -10.77
N PRO A 89 6.39 0.83 -11.14
CA PRO A 89 6.44 -0.31 -10.24
C PRO A 89 7.46 -0.12 -9.11
#